data_AF-A0A7J6RYM2-F1
#
_entry.id   AF-A0A7J6RYM2-F1
#
_cell.length_a   1.000
_cell.length_b   1.000
_cell.length_c   1.000
_cell.angle_alpha   90.00
_cell.angle_beta   90.00
_cell.angle_gamma   90.00
#
_symmetry.space_group_name_H-M   'P 1'
#
loop_
_entity.id
_entity.type
_entity.pdbx_description
1 polymer ?
#
loop_
_entity_poly.entity_id
_entity_poly.type
_entity_poly.pdbx_seq_one_letter_code
_entity_poly.pdbx_strand_id
1 'polypeptide(L)'
;RLQDKPFLLPIETVVNIQGKGYVVTGRIEQGLVKVGDSLEIVGQGKEKFKSQCMGVEMFHKTLDQGMAGDQCGVMLKGVKKNQIRRGMVLTKPGAAKTYTEFESDLYVLKEDEGGRKNPFHSEYRPQAYIRTGDCSCRIILPDDVDMAMPGDSIKATLKL
;
A
#
# COMPACT_ATOMS: atom_id res chain seq x y z
N ARG A 1 -15.17 14.98 3.73
CA ARG A 1 -13.88 15.36 3.10
C ARG A 1 -12.88 14.22 3.32
N LEU A 2 -11.75 14.15 2.58
CA LEU A 2 -10.75 13.08 2.79
C LEU A 2 -10.22 13.04 4.24
N GLN A 3 -10.18 14.19 4.91
CA GLN A 3 -9.74 14.34 6.30
C GLN A 3 -10.69 13.70 7.33
N ASP A 4 -11.96 13.47 6.98
CA ASP A 4 -12.96 12.87 7.89
C ASP A 4 -12.95 11.34 7.84
N LYS A 5 -12.17 10.75 6.91
CA LYS A 5 -12.00 9.30 6.79
C LYS A 5 -10.96 8.79 7.80
N PRO A 6 -10.96 7.48 8.12
CA PRO A 6 -9.90 6.91 8.93
C PRO A 6 -8.52 7.15 8.30
N PHE A 7 -7.53 7.49 9.14
CA PHE A 7 -6.15 7.71 8.73
C PHE A 7 -5.62 6.54 7.89
N LEU A 8 -4.95 6.84 6.78
CA LEU A 8 -4.21 5.86 5.99
C LEU A 8 -2.96 6.51 5.39
N LEU A 9 -1.79 5.95 5.72
CA LEU A 9 -0.51 6.32 5.13
C LEU A 9 0.16 5.08 4.53
N PRO A 10 0.32 5.01 3.20
CA PRO A 10 1.14 3.98 2.56
C PRO A 10 2.61 4.22 2.86
N ILE A 11 3.32 3.19 3.32
CA ILE A 11 4.73 3.31 3.70
C ILE A 11 5.58 3.26 2.42
N GLU A 12 6.27 4.37 2.14
CA GLU A 12 7.23 4.50 1.03
C GLU A 12 8.63 4.08 1.47
N THR A 13 9.09 4.58 2.63
CA THR A 13 10.43 4.30 3.19
C THR A 13 10.36 4.05 4.69
N VAL A 14 11.28 3.23 5.18
CA VAL A 14 11.51 3.01 6.61
C VAL A 14 12.92 3.48 6.95
N VAL A 15 13.03 4.42 7.88
CA VAL A 15 14.29 4.98 8.36
C VAL A 15 14.45 4.64 9.84
N ASN A 16 15.65 4.21 10.23
CA ASN A 16 15.99 4.06 11.64
C ASN A 16 16.75 5.31 12.09
N ILE A 17 16.17 6.08 13.01
CA ILE A 17 16.86 7.20 13.64
C ILE A 17 17.50 6.68 14.93
N GLN A 18 18.82 6.68 14.98
CA GLN A 18 19.59 6.22 16.13
C GLN A 18 19.12 6.92 17.41
N GLY A 19 18.77 6.12 18.42
CA GLY A 19 18.28 6.61 19.71
C GLY A 19 16.81 7.08 19.74
N LYS A 20 16.15 7.27 18.58
CA LYS A 20 14.73 7.67 18.52
C LYS A 20 13.79 6.54 18.07
N GLY A 21 14.29 5.61 17.26
CA GLY A 21 13.53 4.47 16.74
C GLY A 21 13.20 4.61 15.25
N TYR A 22 12.16 3.89 14.81
CA TYR A 22 11.80 3.83 13.40
C TYR A 22 10.83 4.94 13.01
N VAL A 23 11.14 5.60 11.91
CA VAL A 23 10.28 6.56 11.22
C VAL A 23 9.90 5.97 9.89
N VAL A 24 8.62 6.02 9.54
CA VAL A 24 8.17 5.70 8.19
C VAL A 24 7.76 6.96 7.46
N THR A 25 8.03 7.02 6.17
CA THR A 25 7.63 8.15 5.34
C THR A 25 6.57 7.71 4.33
N GLY A 26 5.70 8.64 3.99
CA GLY A 26 4.74 8.48 2.90
C GLY A 26 3.72 9.60 2.86
N ARG A 27 3.03 9.71 1.73
CA ARG A 27 1.93 10.65 1.58
C ARG A 27 0.69 10.15 2.31
N ILE A 28 0.10 10.97 3.18
CA ILE A 28 -1.18 10.61 3.81
C ILE A 28 -2.27 10.62 2.73
N GLU A 29 -2.85 9.46 2.43
CA GLU A 29 -3.91 9.33 1.43
C GLU A 29 -5.25 9.87 1.96
N GLN A 30 -5.54 9.62 3.23
CA GLN A 30 -6.79 10.04 3.86
C GLN A 30 -6.66 10.14 5.39
N GLY A 31 -7.60 10.87 5.99
CA GLY A 31 -7.69 11.10 7.42
C GLY A 31 -6.62 12.02 7.98
N LEU A 32 -6.41 11.90 9.29
CA LEU A 32 -5.43 12.67 10.06
C LEU A 32 -4.77 11.78 11.12
N VAL A 33 -3.51 12.07 11.41
CA VAL A 33 -2.76 11.44 12.51
C VAL A 33 -2.22 12.52 13.43
N LYS A 34 -2.36 12.32 14.74
CA LYS A 34 -1.81 13.18 15.78
C LYS A 34 -0.77 12.43 16.59
N VAL A 35 0.18 13.16 17.15
CA VAL A 35 1.09 12.60 18.16
C VAL A 35 0.26 12.01 19.31
N GLY A 36 0.61 10.80 19.73
CA GLY A 36 -0.10 10.02 20.74
C GLY A 36 -1.15 9.04 20.18
N ASP A 37 -1.54 9.16 18.90
CA ASP A 37 -2.53 8.28 18.29
C ASP A 37 -2.09 6.82 18.28
N SER A 38 -3.00 5.91 18.62
CA SER A 38 -2.81 4.48 18.36
C SER A 38 -2.97 4.20 16.86
N LEU A 39 -2.05 3.39 16.33
CA LEU A 39 -1.96 3.02 14.92
C LEU A 39 -1.89 1.50 14.77
N GLU A 40 -2.31 1.00 13.62
CA GLU A 40 -2.14 -0.38 13.20
C GLU A 40 -1.34 -0.41 11.90
N ILE A 41 -0.35 -1.30 11.82
CA ILE A 41 0.45 -1.55 10.63
C ILE A 41 -0.13 -2.82 9.97
N VAL A 42 -0.50 -2.74 8.69
CA VAL A 42 -1.07 -3.88 7.95
C VAL A 42 -0.45 -4.03 6.56
N GLY A 43 -0.53 -5.24 6.01
CA GLY A 43 -0.21 -5.55 4.62
C GLY A 43 0.99 -6.48 4.44
N GLN A 44 1.30 -6.77 3.18
CA GLN A 44 2.50 -7.51 2.78
C GLN A 44 2.62 -8.92 3.39
N GLY A 45 1.49 -9.61 3.55
CA GLY A 45 1.42 -10.99 4.06
C GLY A 45 1.83 -11.19 5.52
N LYS A 46 1.99 -10.10 6.29
CA LYS A 46 2.37 -10.14 7.70
C LYS A 46 1.16 -9.97 8.62
N GLU A 47 1.25 -10.58 9.80
CA GLU A 47 0.28 -10.31 10.87
C GLU A 47 0.27 -8.82 11.21
N LYS A 48 -0.94 -8.28 11.35
CA LYS A 48 -1.14 -6.90 11.76
C LYS A 48 -0.71 -6.70 13.20
N PHE A 49 -0.10 -5.56 13.49
CA PHE A 49 0.33 -5.21 14.83
C PHE A 49 0.08 -3.74 15.13
N LYS A 50 -0.05 -3.42 16.42
CA LYS A 50 -0.31 -2.06 16.89
C LYS A 50 0.98 -1.33 17.22
N SER A 51 0.95 -0.02 17.04
CA SER A 51 1.97 0.92 17.49
C SER A 51 1.30 2.24 17.91
N GLN A 52 2.11 3.24 18.22
CA GLN A 52 1.68 4.58 18.58
C GLN A 52 2.50 5.60 17.79
N CYS A 53 1.83 6.66 17.31
CA CYS A 53 2.49 7.82 16.73
C CYS A 53 3.23 8.58 17.83
N MET A 54 4.55 8.66 17.73
CA MET A 54 5.41 9.39 18.66
C MET A 54 5.79 10.78 18.17
N GLY A 55 5.58 11.06 16.89
CA GLY A 55 5.97 12.30 16.24
C GLY A 55 5.54 12.31 14.79
N VAL A 56 5.25 13.51 14.28
CA VAL A 56 5.04 13.78 12.86
C VAL A 56 6.07 14.81 12.42
N GLU A 57 6.76 14.56 11.32
CA GLU A 57 7.79 15.46 10.79
C GLU A 57 7.58 15.71 9.30
N MET A 58 7.69 16.96 8.88
CA MET A 58 7.60 17.37 7.47
C MET A 58 8.66 18.43 7.20
N PHE A 59 9.57 18.18 6.24
CA PHE A 59 10.66 19.11 5.87
C PHE A 59 11.44 19.68 7.07
N HIS A 60 11.96 18.80 7.94
CA HIS A 60 12.71 19.18 9.16
C HIS A 60 11.93 19.97 10.21
N LYS A 61 10.58 20.03 10.09
CA LYS A 61 9.70 20.63 11.09
C LYS A 61 8.92 19.54 11.80
N THR A 62 8.92 19.59 13.13
CA THR A 62 8.02 18.79 13.95
C THR A 62 6.63 19.40 13.92
N LEU A 63 5.63 18.56 13.71
CA LEU A 63 4.22 18.94 13.67
C LEU A 63 3.46 18.14 14.75
N ASP A 64 2.40 18.73 15.29
CA ASP A 64 1.50 18.05 16.23
C ASP A 64 0.60 17.01 15.52
N GLN A 65 0.38 17.21 14.22
CA GLN A 65 -0.45 16.36 13.38
C GLN A 65 -0.04 16.41 11.90
N GLY A 66 -0.42 15.38 11.16
CA GLY A 66 -0.41 15.35 9.70
C GLY A 66 -1.79 15.02 9.15
N MET A 67 -2.10 15.50 7.94
CA MET A 67 -3.40 15.32 7.30
C MET A 67 -3.28 14.84 5.85
N ALA A 68 -4.39 14.34 5.31
CA ALA A 68 -4.49 13.93 3.91
C ALA A 68 -3.89 14.97 2.94
N GLY A 69 -2.93 14.52 2.12
CA GLY A 69 -2.16 15.34 1.19
C GLY A 69 -0.71 15.60 1.64
N ASP A 70 -0.42 15.56 2.95
CA ASP A 70 0.92 15.82 3.47
C ASP A 70 1.88 14.68 3.13
N GLN A 71 3.10 15.05 2.74
CA GLN A 71 4.24 14.14 2.67
C GLN A 71 5.03 14.25 3.98
N CYS A 72 4.94 13.24 4.84
CA CYS A 72 5.48 13.33 6.20
C CYS A 72 6.17 12.04 6.65
N GLY A 73 7.02 12.18 7.66
CA GLY A 73 7.56 11.09 8.48
C GLY A 73 6.72 10.89 9.73
N VAL A 74 6.36 9.64 10.03
CA VAL A 74 5.65 9.25 11.25
C VAL A 74 6.57 8.37 12.10
N MET A 75 6.91 8.84 13.29
CA MET A 75 7.71 8.08 14.24
C MET A 75 6.84 7.07 15.00
N LEU A 76 7.30 5.83 15.10
CA LEU A 76 6.52 4.73 15.67
C LEU A 76 7.15 4.18 16.94
N LYS A 77 6.32 3.95 17.95
CA LYS A 77 6.73 3.35 19.22
C LYS A 77 6.96 1.84 19.08
N GLY A 78 8.12 1.37 19.54
CA GLY A 78 8.36 -0.06 19.80
C GLY A 78 8.40 -0.97 18.57
N VAL A 79 8.58 -0.40 17.37
CA VAL A 79 8.66 -1.17 16.12
C VAL A 79 10.08 -1.70 15.91
N LYS A 80 10.21 -2.95 15.43
CA LYS A 80 11.50 -3.56 15.04
C LYS A 80 11.66 -3.55 13.52
N LYS A 81 12.92 -3.58 13.06
CA LYS A 81 13.28 -3.56 11.62
C LYS A 81 12.52 -4.59 10.78
N ASN A 82 12.35 -5.80 11.29
CA ASN A 82 11.75 -6.91 10.58
C ASN A 82 10.21 -6.88 10.58
N GLN A 83 9.58 -6.00 11.37
CA GLN A 83 8.12 -5.91 11.46
C GLN A 83 7.54 -4.95 10.41
N ILE A 84 8.33 -3.99 9.93
CA ILE A 84 7.86 -2.91 9.07
C ILE A 84 8.66 -2.82 7.79
N ARG A 85 7.99 -2.57 6.66
CA ARG A 85 8.63 -2.40 5.35
C ARG A 85 7.78 -1.54 4.41
N ARG A 86 8.40 -1.08 3.32
CA ARG A 86 7.69 -0.51 2.16
C ARG A 86 6.58 -1.46 1.68
N GLY A 87 5.47 -0.87 1.23
CA GLY A 87 4.30 -1.60 0.75
C GLY A 87 3.30 -2.01 1.83
N MET A 88 3.62 -1.79 3.10
CA MET A 88 2.65 -1.82 4.19
C MET A 88 1.94 -0.47 4.32
N VAL A 89 0.85 -0.41 5.07
CA VAL A 89 0.15 0.84 5.38
C VAL A 89 0.02 1.04 6.88
N LEU A 90 0.12 2.29 7.34
CA LEU A 90 -0.33 2.71 8.66
C LEU A 90 -1.79 3.13 8.59
N THR A 91 -2.58 2.73 9.57
CA THR A 91 -4.01 3.08 9.66
C THR A 91 -4.48 3.24 11.10
N LYS A 92 -5.70 3.75 11.29
CA LYS A 92 -6.39 3.62 12.59
C LYS A 92 -6.68 2.13 12.87
N PRO A 93 -6.57 1.67 14.12
CA PRO A 93 -6.84 0.27 14.46
C PRO A 93 -8.20 -0.21 13.95
N GLY A 94 -8.21 -1.33 13.21
CA GLY A 94 -9.43 -1.94 12.67
C GLY A 94 -10.02 -1.26 11.43
N ALA A 95 -9.45 -0.15 10.96
CA ALA A 95 -9.98 0.57 9.81
C ALA A 95 -9.60 -0.05 8.45
N ALA A 96 -8.57 -0.90 8.40
CA ALA A 96 -8.16 -1.61 7.18
C ALA A 96 -8.24 -3.12 7.36
N LYS A 97 -8.63 -3.81 6.28
CA LYS A 97 -8.59 -5.26 6.14
C LYS A 97 -7.63 -5.62 5.00
N THR A 98 -7.08 -6.82 5.06
CA THR A 98 -6.16 -7.35 4.05
C THR A 98 -6.81 -8.52 3.32
N TYR A 99 -6.58 -8.60 2.02
CA TYR A 99 -7.10 -9.63 1.13
C TYR A 99 -5.98 -10.13 0.23
N THR A 100 -6.05 -11.38 -0.18
CA THR A 100 -5.12 -12.01 -1.13
C THR A 100 -5.81 -12.38 -2.43
N GLU A 101 -7.13 -12.18 -2.54
CA GLU A 101 -7.92 -12.51 -3.71
C GLU A 101 -9.01 -11.46 -3.91
N PHE A 102 -9.16 -10.99 -5.14
CA PHE A 102 -10.16 -10.00 -5.53
C PHE A 102 -10.44 -10.05 -7.02
N GLU A 103 -11.62 -9.59 -7.43
CA GLU A 103 -11.96 -9.36 -8.84
C GLU A 103 -11.60 -7.93 -9.23
N SER A 104 -11.14 -7.75 -10.48
CA SER A 104 -10.85 -6.43 -11.03
C SER A 104 -11.13 -6.39 -12.53
N ASP A 105 -11.52 -5.21 -13.02
CA ASP A 105 -11.39 -4.87 -14.43
C ASP A 105 -9.90 -4.60 -14.72
N LEU A 106 -9.37 -5.25 -15.76
CA LEU A 106 -8.00 -5.10 -16.25
C LEU A 106 -8.02 -4.51 -17.65
N TYR A 107 -7.20 -3.49 -17.88
CA TYR A 107 -6.85 -3.02 -19.21
C TYR A 107 -5.44 -3.52 -19.56
N VAL A 108 -5.32 -4.27 -20.65
CA VAL A 108 -4.03 -4.77 -21.12
C VAL A 108 -3.42 -3.72 -22.03
N LEU A 109 -2.31 -3.11 -21.62
CA LEU A 109 -1.63 -2.10 -22.44
C LEU A 109 -1.20 -2.67 -23.80
N LYS A 110 -1.42 -1.89 -24.85
CA LYS A 110 -0.95 -2.14 -26.22
C LYS A 110 0.56 -1.97 -26.33
N GLU A 111 1.15 -2.47 -27.41
CA GLU A 111 2.59 -2.32 -27.67
C GLU A 111 3.01 -0.85 -27.79
N ASP A 112 2.19 -0.01 -28.44
CA ASP A 112 2.45 1.43 -28.61
C ASP A 112 2.29 2.24 -27.31
N GLU A 113 1.58 1.69 -26.32
CA GLU A 113 1.50 2.21 -24.95
C GLU A 113 2.66 1.72 -24.06
N GLY A 114 3.62 0.98 -24.62
CA GLY A 114 4.73 0.37 -23.89
C GLY A 114 4.37 -0.94 -23.18
N GLY A 115 3.25 -1.54 -23.56
CA GLY A 115 2.75 -2.82 -23.04
C GLY A 115 3.40 -4.05 -23.69
N ARG A 116 2.64 -5.13 -23.73
CA ARG A 116 3.10 -6.42 -24.27
C ARG A 116 2.85 -6.49 -25.78
N LYS A 117 3.71 -7.21 -26.50
CA LYS A 117 3.48 -7.58 -27.91
C LYS A 117 2.57 -8.81 -28.04
N ASN A 118 2.79 -9.79 -27.17
CA ASN A 118 2.12 -11.08 -27.21
C ASN A 118 1.04 -11.17 -26.13
N PRO A 119 -0.05 -11.92 -26.38
CA PRO A 119 -1.08 -12.18 -25.40
C PRO A 119 -0.56 -12.93 -24.17
N PHE A 120 -1.41 -13.06 -23.16
CA PHE A 120 -1.19 -13.96 -22.02
C PHE A 120 -2.42 -14.81 -21.74
N HIS A 121 -2.19 -16.01 -21.19
CA HIS A 121 -3.25 -16.93 -20.80
C HIS A 121 -3.58 -16.79 -19.31
N SER A 122 -4.67 -17.44 -18.89
CA SER A 122 -4.97 -17.64 -17.48
C SER A 122 -3.78 -18.27 -16.74
N GLU A 123 -3.69 -18.04 -15.43
CA GLU A 123 -2.56 -18.38 -14.56
C GLU A 123 -1.27 -17.57 -14.82
N TYR A 124 -1.29 -16.55 -15.69
CA TYR A 124 -0.15 -15.64 -15.86
C TYR A 124 0.22 -14.97 -14.53
N ARG A 125 1.53 -14.89 -14.25
CA ARG A 125 2.08 -14.42 -12.96
C ARG A 125 2.88 -13.11 -13.05
N PRO A 126 2.24 -11.95 -13.28
CA PRO A 126 2.92 -10.66 -13.23
C PRO A 126 3.19 -10.18 -11.80
N GLN A 127 3.83 -9.01 -11.68
CA GLN A 127 3.90 -8.25 -10.44
C GLN A 127 2.71 -7.29 -10.37
N ALA A 128 1.97 -7.29 -9.26
CA ALA A 128 0.96 -6.28 -8.96
C ALA A 128 1.59 -5.18 -8.12
N TYR A 129 1.43 -3.92 -8.55
CA TYR A 129 1.83 -2.74 -7.80
C TYR A 129 0.60 -2.15 -7.11
N ILE A 130 0.55 -2.27 -5.78
CA ILE A 130 -0.54 -1.77 -4.95
C ILE A 130 0.02 -0.68 -4.05
N ARG A 131 -0.34 0.57 -4.35
CA ARG A 131 0.22 1.77 -3.72
C ARG A 131 1.75 1.79 -3.81
N THR A 132 2.44 1.61 -2.69
CA THR A 132 3.90 1.62 -2.59
C THR A 132 4.52 0.23 -2.62
N GLY A 133 3.68 -0.80 -2.52
CA GLY A 133 4.09 -2.19 -2.46
C GLY A 133 3.92 -2.90 -3.78
N ASP A 134 4.71 -3.94 -3.93
CA ASP A 134 4.66 -4.88 -5.03
C ASP A 134 4.57 -6.31 -4.48
N CYS A 135 3.86 -7.19 -5.20
CA CYS A 135 3.82 -8.62 -4.92
C CYS A 135 3.51 -9.39 -6.21
N SER A 136 3.98 -10.65 -6.26
CA SER A 136 3.61 -11.56 -7.33
C SER A 136 2.09 -11.71 -7.33
N CYS A 137 1.48 -11.63 -8.48
CA CYS A 137 0.05 -11.77 -8.64
C CYS A 137 -0.20 -12.81 -9.72
N ARG A 138 -1.20 -13.66 -9.52
CA ARG A 138 -1.70 -14.59 -10.51
C ARG A 138 -3.02 -14.07 -11.05
N ILE A 139 -3.13 -13.99 -12.37
CA ILE A 139 -4.35 -13.55 -13.06
C ILE A 139 -5.11 -14.78 -13.53
N ILE A 140 -6.38 -14.88 -13.14
CA ILE A 140 -7.31 -15.92 -13.59
C ILE A 140 -8.33 -15.27 -14.51
N LEU A 141 -8.26 -15.63 -15.79
CA LEU A 141 -9.21 -15.17 -16.80
C LEU A 141 -10.56 -15.88 -16.61
N PRO A 142 -11.68 -15.28 -17.05
CA PRO A 142 -12.97 -15.94 -17.14
C PRO A 142 -12.91 -17.20 -18.01
N ASP A 143 -13.78 -18.18 -17.75
CA ASP A 143 -13.80 -19.46 -18.46
C ASP A 143 -14.06 -19.32 -19.98
N ASP A 144 -14.71 -18.23 -20.40
CA ASP A 144 -14.99 -17.90 -21.80
C ASP A 144 -13.86 -17.11 -22.49
N VAL A 145 -12.76 -16.82 -21.80
CA VAL A 145 -11.61 -16.05 -22.31
C VAL A 145 -10.34 -16.90 -22.32
N ASP A 146 -10.00 -17.44 -23.50
CA ASP A 146 -8.81 -18.28 -23.70
C ASP A 146 -7.48 -17.52 -23.46
N MET A 147 -7.42 -16.27 -23.90
CA MET A 147 -6.25 -15.41 -23.79
C MET A 147 -6.65 -13.93 -23.80
N ALA A 148 -5.85 -13.10 -23.13
CA ALA A 148 -6.00 -11.65 -23.12
C ALA A 148 -5.02 -11.01 -24.10
N MET A 149 -5.54 -10.25 -25.07
CA MET A 149 -4.77 -9.55 -26.09
C MET A 149 -4.36 -8.15 -25.62
N PRO A 150 -3.23 -7.61 -26.10
CA PRO A 150 -2.92 -6.19 -25.92
C PRO A 150 -4.05 -5.30 -26.47
N GLY A 151 -4.56 -4.40 -25.63
CA GLY A 151 -5.70 -3.52 -25.91
C GLY A 151 -7.03 -3.99 -25.30
N ASP A 152 -7.11 -5.21 -24.78
CA ASP A 152 -8.34 -5.74 -24.21
C ASP A 152 -8.68 -5.10 -22.86
N SER A 153 -9.99 -5.01 -22.58
CA SER A 153 -10.54 -4.73 -21.25
C SER A 153 -11.30 -5.96 -20.77
N ILE A 154 -10.78 -6.62 -19.74
CA ILE A 154 -11.31 -7.90 -19.24
C ILE A 154 -11.55 -7.85 -17.74
N LYS A 155 -12.60 -8.53 -17.28
CA LYS A 155 -12.76 -8.85 -15.85
C LYS A 155 -11.92 -10.08 -15.53
N ALA A 156 -11.18 -10.05 -14.43
CA ALA A 156 -10.37 -11.18 -14.00
C ALA A 156 -10.29 -11.28 -12.48
N THR A 157 -10.05 -12.49 -11.99
CA THR A 157 -9.75 -12.73 -10.58
C THR A 157 -8.25 -12.69 -10.38
N LEU A 158 -7.79 -11.83 -9.47
CA LEU A 158 -6.38 -11.67 -9.10
C LEU A 158 -6.14 -12.35 -7.77
N LYS A 159 -5.08 -13.18 -7.71
CA LYS A 159 -4.60 -13.81 -6.47
C LYS A 159 -3.16 -13.37 -6.18
N LEU A 160 -2.97 -12.66 -5.07
CA LEU A 160 -1.68 -12.12 -4.59
C LEU A 160 -0.84 -13.15 -3.82
#